data_AF-F1YES9-F1
#
_entry.id   AF-F1YES9-F1
#
_cell.length_a   1.000
_cell.length_b   1.000
_cell.length_c   1.000
_cell.angle_alpha   90.00
_cell.angle_beta   90.00
_cell.angle_gamma   90.00
#
_symmetry.space_group_name_H-M   'P 1'
#
loop_
_entity.id
_entity.type
_entity.pdbx_description
1 polymer ?
#
loop_
_entity_poly.entity_id
_entity_poly.type
_entity_poly.pdbx_seq_one_letter_code
_entity_poly.pdbx_strand_id
1 'polypeptide(L)'
;MTTIALVGTSPAIERTRRRLADSPLPFHVVDDSCAADLIVTDDAPPSPNHLGVASAQTPDTFFCSDGSVDYVVAALTEAHLAGVHGVRVRRPVQDRREQPVLGMKSERRRLISRIRRRAARFDPSDYDWISDETIDVDVFDDEVVVTVAGEDLTARLRGRGRVDGYDGRFHWAGTLYSERAADLKRTGQSTASIESVRGEAIPARLAEITAWGTVRITGVGTPPW
;
A
#
# COMPACT_ATOMS: atom_id res chain seq x y z
N MET A 1 -9.38 9.81 7.56
CA MET A 1 -10.81 9.52 7.24
C MET A 1 -10.92 9.47 5.73
N THR A 2 -11.31 8.32 5.18
CA THR A 2 -11.30 8.06 3.74
C THR A 2 -12.33 8.91 2.99
N THR A 3 -11.88 9.62 1.97
CA THR A 3 -12.67 10.42 1.04
C THR A 3 -12.92 9.66 -0.25
N ILE A 4 -14.17 9.59 -0.69
CA ILE A 4 -14.60 8.76 -1.82
C ILE A 4 -15.25 9.65 -2.89
N ALA A 5 -14.83 9.53 -4.15
CA ALA A 5 -15.52 10.12 -5.28
C ALA A 5 -16.31 9.06 -6.05
N LEU A 6 -17.55 9.38 -6.39
CA LEU A 6 -18.41 8.53 -7.24
C LEU A 6 -18.57 9.21 -8.60
N VAL A 7 -17.85 8.72 -9.60
CA VAL A 7 -17.78 9.26 -10.96
C VAL A 7 -18.69 8.45 -11.88
N GLY A 8 -19.44 9.14 -12.74
CA GLY A 8 -20.35 8.50 -13.69
C GLY A 8 -21.83 8.63 -13.32
N THR A 9 -22.69 8.18 -14.24
CA THR A 9 -24.15 8.39 -14.15
C THR A 9 -24.95 7.09 -14.29
N SER A 10 -24.27 5.94 -14.31
CA SER A 10 -24.95 4.65 -14.42
C SER A 10 -25.84 4.35 -13.20
N PRO A 11 -26.84 3.48 -13.37
CA PRO A 11 -27.64 2.97 -12.25
C PRO A 11 -26.81 2.25 -11.17
N ALA A 12 -25.62 1.75 -11.51
CA ALA A 12 -24.70 1.13 -10.56
C ALA A 12 -24.12 2.18 -9.60
N ILE A 13 -23.61 3.30 -10.13
CA ILE A 13 -23.09 4.42 -9.34
C ILE A 13 -24.17 5.01 -8.43
N GLU A 14 -25.37 5.21 -8.95
CA GLU A 14 -26.48 5.76 -8.16
C GLU A 14 -26.96 4.79 -7.06
N ARG A 15 -26.84 3.48 -7.28
CA ARG A 15 -27.10 2.49 -6.22
C ARG A 15 -26.00 2.48 -5.17
N THR A 16 -24.72 2.58 -5.58
CA THR A 16 -23.60 2.72 -4.65
C THR A 16 -23.78 3.97 -3.78
N ARG A 17 -24.10 5.12 -4.39
CA ARG A 17 -24.37 6.39 -3.67
C ARG A 17 -25.45 6.22 -2.61
N ARG A 18 -26.60 5.65 -2.97
CA ARG A 18 -27.70 5.37 -2.02
C ARG A 18 -27.28 4.43 -0.90
N ARG A 19 -26.53 3.37 -1.21
CA ARG A 19 -26.04 2.41 -0.21
C ARG A 19 -25.08 3.03 0.79
N LEU A 20 -24.22 3.96 0.36
CA LEU A 20 -23.35 4.71 1.27
C LEU A 20 -24.15 5.71 2.12
N ALA A 21 -25.13 6.40 1.54
CA ALA A 21 -25.99 7.34 2.27
C ALA A 21 -26.89 6.66 3.31
N ASP A 22 -27.39 5.46 3.02
CA ASP A 22 -28.22 4.65 3.92
C ASP A 22 -27.39 3.91 4.99
N SER A 23 -26.05 3.98 4.91
CA SER A 23 -25.15 3.33 5.86
C SER A 23 -25.16 4.05 7.21
N PRO A 24 -25.02 3.33 8.33
CA PRO A 24 -24.77 3.95 9.63
C PRO A 24 -23.34 4.53 9.75
N LEU A 25 -22.44 4.24 8.81
CA LEU A 25 -21.06 4.76 8.80
C LEU A 25 -21.00 6.13 8.11
N PRO A 26 -20.24 7.10 8.66
CA PRO A 26 -20.14 8.45 8.12
C PRO A 26 -19.18 8.53 6.92
N PHE A 27 -19.57 7.98 5.78
CA PHE A 27 -18.77 8.09 4.55
C PHE A 27 -18.62 9.55 4.09
N HIS A 28 -17.40 9.94 3.73
CA HIS A 28 -17.12 11.25 3.12
C HIS A 28 -17.13 11.12 1.61
N VAL A 29 -18.25 11.47 0.98
CA VAL A 29 -18.39 11.42 -0.48
C VAL A 29 -18.22 12.83 -1.06
N VAL A 30 -17.35 12.97 -2.05
CA VAL A 30 -17.04 14.24 -2.72
C VAL A 30 -17.34 14.16 -4.21
N ASP A 31 -17.61 15.32 -4.82
CA ASP A 31 -17.86 15.44 -6.26
C ASP A 31 -16.56 15.53 -7.07
N ASP A 32 -15.51 16.12 -6.49
CA ASP A 32 -14.20 16.24 -7.12
C ASP A 32 -13.35 14.98 -6.90
N SER A 33 -13.09 14.24 -7.97
CA SER A 33 -12.26 13.04 -7.92
C SER A 33 -10.79 13.33 -7.62
N CYS A 34 -10.28 14.54 -7.88
CA CYS A 34 -8.91 14.91 -7.56
C CYS A 34 -8.68 15.07 -6.05
N ALA A 35 -9.75 15.26 -5.27
CA ALA A 35 -9.70 15.40 -3.81
C ALA A 35 -10.03 14.08 -3.08
N ALA A 36 -10.26 12.99 -3.80
CA ALA A 36 -10.65 11.70 -3.21
C ALA A 36 -9.47 10.76 -3.01
N ASP A 37 -9.49 10.04 -1.88
CA ASP A 37 -8.58 8.92 -1.63
C ASP A 37 -8.95 7.71 -2.50
N LEU A 38 -10.25 7.50 -2.75
CA LEU A 38 -10.77 6.41 -3.56
C LEU A 38 -11.79 6.90 -4.59
N ILE A 39 -11.71 6.37 -5.81
CA ILE A 39 -12.62 6.67 -6.91
C ILE A 39 -13.45 5.43 -7.23
N VAL A 40 -14.74 5.60 -7.42
CA VAL A 40 -15.62 4.58 -8.00
C VAL A 40 -16.15 5.12 -9.31
N THR A 41 -15.89 4.42 -10.41
CA THR A 41 -16.32 4.81 -11.76
C THR A 41 -17.16 3.72 -12.42
N ASP A 42 -18.01 4.08 -13.37
CA ASP A 42 -18.72 3.15 -14.26
C ASP A 42 -18.01 2.90 -15.60
N ASP A 43 -16.77 3.38 -15.74
CA ASP A 43 -15.90 3.06 -16.86
C ASP A 43 -15.63 1.55 -16.98
N ALA A 44 -15.25 1.12 -18.18
CA ALA A 44 -14.83 -0.26 -18.39
C ALA A 44 -13.49 -0.52 -17.68
N PRO A 45 -13.37 -1.60 -16.88
CA PRO A 45 -12.12 -1.93 -16.21
C PRO A 45 -11.04 -2.31 -17.23
N PRO A 46 -9.77 -1.88 -17.03
CA PRO A 46 -8.67 -2.27 -17.89
C PRO A 46 -8.40 -3.78 -17.80
N SER A 47 -7.66 -4.33 -18.76
CA SER A 47 -7.24 -5.73 -18.75
C SER A 47 -5.73 -5.84 -18.51
N PRO A 48 -5.26 -6.71 -17.58
CA PRO A 48 -6.05 -7.57 -16.70
C PRO A 48 -6.74 -6.81 -15.57
N ASN A 49 -7.78 -7.41 -14.98
CA ASN A 49 -8.48 -6.91 -13.79
C ASN A 49 -8.88 -8.06 -12.86
N HIS A 50 -9.20 -7.69 -11.63
CA HIS A 50 -9.79 -8.57 -10.64
C HIS A 50 -11.31 -8.42 -10.67
N LEU A 51 -12.03 -9.51 -10.98
CA LEU A 51 -13.49 -9.65 -11.00
C LEU A 51 -14.27 -8.59 -11.82
N GLY A 52 -13.60 -7.76 -12.62
CA GLY A 52 -14.18 -6.58 -13.28
C GLY A 52 -14.32 -5.36 -12.38
N VAL A 53 -13.70 -5.34 -11.19
CA VAL A 53 -13.87 -4.27 -10.19
C VAL A 53 -12.60 -3.49 -9.84
N ALA A 54 -11.41 -4.03 -10.08
CA ALA A 54 -10.16 -3.34 -9.75
C ALA A 54 -9.02 -3.78 -10.66
N SER A 55 -8.02 -2.92 -10.84
CA SER A 55 -6.79 -3.25 -11.55
C SER A 55 -5.59 -2.55 -10.94
N ALA A 56 -4.48 -3.27 -10.81
CA ALA A 56 -3.20 -2.75 -10.32
C ALA A 56 -2.61 -1.66 -11.23
N GLN A 57 -3.09 -1.56 -12.48
CA GLN A 57 -2.73 -0.48 -13.42
C GLN A 57 -3.40 0.85 -13.08
N THR A 58 -4.54 0.80 -12.40
CA THR A 58 -5.33 1.97 -12.01
C THR A 58 -5.61 1.86 -10.51
N PRO A 59 -4.60 2.13 -9.66
CA PRO A 59 -4.78 2.12 -8.21
C PRO A 59 -5.86 3.11 -7.79
N ASP A 60 -6.35 2.96 -6.57
CA ASP A 60 -7.30 3.87 -5.92
C ASP A 60 -8.67 3.93 -6.62
N THR A 61 -8.87 3.11 -7.66
CA THR A 61 -10.06 3.12 -8.50
C THR A 61 -10.76 1.77 -8.49
N PHE A 62 -12.05 1.79 -8.15
CA PHE A 62 -12.98 0.68 -8.30
C PHE A 62 -13.91 0.90 -9.50
N PHE A 63 -14.04 -0.13 -10.34
CA PHE A 63 -14.95 -0.16 -11.47
C PHE A 63 -16.28 -0.81 -11.04
N CYS A 64 -17.36 -0.05 -11.14
CA CYS A 64 -18.67 -0.43 -10.65
C CYS A 64 -19.59 -0.80 -11.81
N SER A 65 -20.18 -1.99 -11.71
CA SER A 65 -21.23 -2.46 -12.59
C SER A 65 -22.43 -2.88 -11.75
N ASP A 66 -23.57 -3.10 -12.39
CA ASP A 66 -24.77 -3.59 -11.73
C ASP A 66 -24.55 -4.88 -10.91
N GLY A 67 -23.60 -5.72 -11.33
CA GLY A 67 -23.26 -6.95 -10.64
C GLY A 67 -22.37 -6.75 -9.42
N SER A 68 -21.63 -5.64 -9.33
CA SER A 68 -20.56 -5.40 -8.35
C SER A 68 -20.83 -4.38 -7.27
N VAL A 69 -21.99 -3.73 -7.28
CA VAL A 69 -22.39 -2.74 -6.24
C VAL A 69 -22.13 -3.27 -4.82
N ASP A 70 -22.61 -4.47 -4.47
CA ASP A 70 -22.44 -5.01 -3.12
C ASP A 70 -20.97 -5.30 -2.76
N TYR A 71 -20.18 -5.73 -3.75
CA TYR A 71 -18.74 -5.96 -3.57
C TYR A 71 -18.01 -4.65 -3.34
N VAL A 72 -18.28 -3.63 -4.16
CA VAL A 72 -17.67 -2.30 -4.06
C VAL A 72 -18.06 -1.65 -2.74
N VAL A 73 -19.32 -1.71 -2.32
CA VAL A 73 -19.77 -1.17 -1.02
C VAL A 73 -19.05 -1.86 0.15
N ALA A 74 -18.85 -3.18 0.08
CA ALA A 74 -18.07 -3.89 1.09
C ALA A 74 -16.60 -3.43 1.11
N ALA A 75 -15.98 -3.22 -0.06
CA ALA A 75 -14.63 -2.69 -0.17
C ALA A 75 -14.46 -1.28 0.39
N LEU A 76 -15.42 -0.38 0.10
CA LEU A 76 -15.42 0.98 0.64
C LEU A 76 -15.67 0.99 2.16
N THR A 77 -16.48 0.05 2.65
CA THR A 77 -16.71 -0.12 4.10
C THR A 77 -15.43 -0.50 4.81
N GLU A 78 -14.68 -1.47 4.27
CA GLU A 78 -13.38 -1.86 4.79
C GLU A 78 -12.40 -0.68 4.78
N ALA A 79 -12.29 0.02 3.64
CA ALA A 79 -11.42 1.18 3.51
C ALA A 79 -11.72 2.26 4.55
N HIS A 80 -13.00 2.58 4.75
CA HIS A 80 -13.43 3.56 5.73
C HIS A 80 -13.09 3.14 7.17
N LEU A 81 -13.37 1.88 7.52
CA LEU A 81 -13.09 1.34 8.86
C LEU A 81 -11.58 1.30 9.16
N ALA A 82 -10.76 1.01 8.15
CA ALA A 82 -9.31 0.96 8.25
C ALA A 82 -8.62 2.33 8.07
N GLY A 83 -9.37 3.42 7.83
CA GLY A 83 -8.81 4.75 7.63
C GLY A 83 -7.87 4.83 6.42
N VAL A 84 -8.23 4.15 5.34
CA VAL A 84 -7.41 4.02 4.14
C VAL A 84 -7.40 5.32 3.33
N HIS A 85 -6.23 5.64 2.78
CA HIS A 85 -5.95 6.74 1.87
C HIS A 85 -5.57 6.27 0.45
N GLY A 86 -5.46 4.97 0.21
CA GLY A 86 -5.27 4.40 -1.13
C GLY A 86 -5.39 2.88 -1.15
N VAL A 87 -5.62 2.28 -2.32
CA VAL A 87 -5.78 0.84 -2.47
C VAL A 87 -5.20 0.34 -3.78
N ARG A 88 -4.59 -0.84 -3.75
CA ARG A 88 -4.17 -1.54 -4.96
C ARG A 88 -4.52 -3.01 -4.88
N VAL A 89 -5.14 -3.55 -5.92
CA VAL A 89 -5.34 -5.01 -6.00
C VAL A 89 -4.00 -5.73 -6.18
N ARG A 90 -3.81 -6.86 -5.48
CA ARG A 90 -2.55 -7.61 -5.51
C ARG A 90 -2.37 -8.28 -6.87
N ARG A 91 -1.17 -8.17 -7.46
CA ARG A 91 -0.90 -8.79 -8.78
C ARG A 91 -1.19 -10.29 -8.86
N PRO A 92 -0.82 -11.13 -7.87
CA PRO A 92 -1.17 -12.56 -7.90
C PRO A 92 -2.68 -12.82 -7.92
N VAL A 93 -3.47 -11.91 -7.36
CA VAL A 93 -4.93 -11.98 -7.33
C VAL A 93 -5.49 -11.55 -8.67
N GLN A 94 -5.04 -10.44 -9.24
CA GLN A 94 -5.45 -9.96 -10.57
C GLN A 94 -5.11 -10.96 -11.68
N ASP A 95 -3.94 -11.59 -11.65
CA ASP A 95 -3.45 -12.46 -12.73
C ASP A 95 -4.05 -13.89 -12.70
N ARG A 96 -4.96 -14.19 -11.75
CA ARG A 96 -5.64 -15.48 -11.66
C ARG A 96 -6.57 -15.67 -12.87
N ARG A 97 -6.15 -16.50 -13.84
CA ARG A 97 -6.82 -16.74 -15.13
C ARG A 97 -8.26 -17.30 -15.05
N GLU A 98 -8.65 -17.91 -13.93
CA GLU A 98 -9.96 -18.55 -13.77
C GLU A 98 -10.99 -17.67 -13.03
N GLN A 99 -10.73 -16.38 -12.90
CA GLN A 99 -11.60 -15.50 -12.14
C GLN A 99 -12.97 -15.30 -12.81
N PRO A 100 -14.06 -15.43 -12.05
CA PRO A 100 -15.38 -15.08 -12.56
C PRO A 100 -15.51 -13.56 -12.67
N VAL A 101 -15.96 -13.03 -13.80
CA VAL A 101 -16.41 -11.63 -13.88
C VAL A 101 -17.75 -11.51 -13.14
N LEU A 102 -17.83 -10.59 -12.18
CA LEU A 102 -19.05 -10.37 -11.41
C LEU A 102 -20.18 -9.89 -12.37
N GLY A 103 -21.38 -10.45 -12.23
CA GLY A 103 -22.54 -10.02 -13.03
C GLY A 103 -22.73 -10.68 -14.40
N MET A 104 -21.75 -11.41 -14.96
CA MET A 104 -21.95 -12.16 -16.21
C MET A 104 -22.92 -13.34 -16.01
N LYS A 105 -24.09 -13.28 -16.65
CA LYS A 105 -25.11 -14.34 -16.65
C LYS A 105 -24.76 -15.41 -17.70
N SER A 106 -24.10 -16.50 -17.30
CA SER A 106 -24.05 -17.72 -18.13
C SER A 106 -25.30 -18.59 -17.88
N GLU A 107 -26.01 -18.98 -18.94
CA GLU A 107 -27.32 -19.67 -18.94
C GLU A 107 -27.37 -21.05 -18.24
N ARG A 108 -26.22 -21.64 -17.89
CA ARG A 108 -26.16 -22.94 -17.21
C ARG A 108 -26.23 -22.76 -15.68
N ARG A 109 -27.44 -22.76 -15.07
CA ARG A 109 -27.55 -22.40 -13.63
C ARG A 109 -28.57 -23.19 -12.82
N ARG A 110 -28.05 -23.83 -11.75
CA ARG A 110 -28.56 -23.72 -10.36
C ARG A 110 -27.50 -24.20 -9.34
N LEU A 111 -26.76 -25.27 -9.62
CA LEU A 111 -25.75 -25.84 -8.69
C LEU A 111 -24.45 -25.02 -8.57
N ILE A 112 -23.92 -24.50 -9.69
CA ILE A 112 -22.66 -23.72 -9.74
C ILE A 112 -22.78 -22.33 -9.05
N SER A 113 -24.01 -21.88 -8.75
CA SER A 113 -24.29 -20.56 -8.19
C SER A 113 -23.80 -20.34 -6.75
N ARG A 114 -23.67 -21.40 -5.93
CA ARG A 114 -23.21 -21.28 -4.54
C ARG A 114 -21.68 -21.13 -4.46
N ILE A 115 -20.96 -21.89 -5.27
CA ILE A 115 -19.50 -21.84 -5.35
C ILE A 115 -19.06 -20.48 -5.94
N ARG A 116 -19.71 -20.01 -7.02
CA ARG A 116 -19.48 -18.67 -7.57
C ARG A 116 -19.81 -17.55 -6.59
N ARG A 117 -20.87 -17.68 -5.78
CA ARG A 117 -21.23 -16.67 -4.76
C ARG A 117 -20.21 -16.56 -3.63
N ARG A 118 -19.49 -17.64 -3.31
CA ARG A 118 -18.46 -17.62 -2.27
C ARG A 118 -17.16 -17.00 -2.77
N ALA A 119 -16.79 -17.27 -4.02
CA ALA A 119 -15.65 -16.64 -4.70
C ALA A 119 -15.89 -15.17 -5.11
N ALA A 120 -17.14 -14.72 -5.09
CA ALA A 120 -17.57 -13.36 -5.38
C ALA A 120 -17.82 -12.53 -4.11
N ARG A 121 -17.52 -13.07 -2.92
CA ARG A 121 -17.54 -12.28 -1.69
C ARG A 121 -16.30 -11.40 -1.67
N PHE A 122 -16.47 -10.19 -1.16
CA PHE A 122 -15.35 -9.32 -0.88
C PHE A 122 -14.41 -9.98 0.13
N ASP A 123 -13.12 -9.99 -0.20
CA ASP A 123 -12.03 -10.46 0.64
C ASP A 123 -11.02 -9.30 0.77
N PRO A 124 -10.86 -8.69 1.95
CA PRO A 124 -9.90 -7.61 2.15
C PRO A 124 -8.47 -8.00 1.74
N SER A 125 -8.09 -9.28 1.83
CA SER A 125 -6.73 -9.76 1.54
C SER A 125 -6.38 -9.78 0.04
N ASP A 126 -7.37 -9.56 -0.82
CA ASP A 126 -7.18 -9.40 -2.27
C ASP A 126 -6.50 -8.05 -2.62
N TYR A 127 -6.44 -7.12 -1.67
CA TYR A 127 -5.93 -5.76 -1.84
C TYR A 127 -4.80 -5.45 -0.87
N ASP A 128 -3.88 -4.60 -1.33
CA ASP A 128 -2.94 -3.88 -0.49
C ASP A 128 -3.59 -2.52 -0.14
N TRP A 129 -3.88 -2.29 1.14
CA TRP A 129 -4.54 -1.09 1.66
C TRP A 129 -3.51 -0.10 2.22
N ILE A 130 -3.50 1.12 1.72
CA ILE A 130 -2.62 2.21 2.16
C ILE A 130 -3.37 3.02 3.21
N SER A 131 -3.15 2.76 4.50
CA SER A 131 -3.64 3.58 5.62
C SER A 131 -2.47 4.26 6.31
N ASP A 132 -2.71 5.13 7.30
CA ASP A 132 -1.63 5.73 8.11
C ASP A 132 -0.70 4.68 8.77
N GLU A 133 -1.21 3.47 9.05
CA GLU A 133 -0.41 2.34 9.53
C GLU A 133 0.41 1.66 8.42
N THR A 134 -0.05 1.75 7.16
CA THR A 134 0.61 1.23 5.95
C THR A 134 1.34 2.31 5.14
N ILE A 135 1.39 3.58 5.60
CA ILE A 135 2.30 4.59 5.05
C ILE A 135 3.72 4.11 5.39
N ASP A 136 4.21 3.23 4.52
CA ASP A 136 5.61 2.91 4.31
C ASP A 136 6.18 4.24 3.80
N VAL A 137 6.67 5.04 4.75
CA VAL A 137 7.30 6.34 4.50
C VAL A 137 8.22 6.17 3.30
N ASP A 138 8.03 7.05 2.30
CA ASP A 138 8.73 7.04 1.03
C ASP A 138 10.14 6.47 1.17
N VAL A 139 10.44 5.45 0.37
CA VAL A 139 11.76 4.82 0.38
C VAL A 139 12.79 5.91 0.08
N PHE A 140 13.51 6.33 1.12
CA PHE A 140 14.64 7.22 0.98
C PHE A 140 15.70 6.52 0.15
N ASP A 141 16.24 7.21 -0.85
CA ASP A 141 17.25 6.65 -1.75
C ASP A 141 18.19 7.78 -2.20
N ASP A 142 19.11 8.16 -1.33
CA ASP A 142 20.05 9.26 -1.56
C ASP A 142 21.42 9.00 -0.91
N GLU A 143 22.38 9.86 -1.20
CA GLU A 143 23.71 9.86 -0.60
C GLU A 143 23.69 10.40 0.83
N VAL A 144 24.45 9.73 1.70
CA VAL A 144 24.61 10.06 3.11
C VAL A 144 26.08 9.97 3.50
N VAL A 145 26.46 10.72 4.52
CA VAL A 145 27.72 10.56 5.23
C VAL A 145 27.47 9.68 6.45
N VAL A 146 28.27 8.63 6.59
CA VAL A 146 28.19 7.70 7.72
C VAL A 146 29.52 7.75 8.46
N THR A 147 29.49 8.09 9.74
CA THR A 147 30.67 8.04 10.61
C THR A 147 30.67 6.74 11.39
N VAL A 148 31.75 5.98 11.30
CA VAL A 148 31.91 4.71 12.02
C VAL A 148 33.30 4.69 12.64
N ALA A 149 33.38 4.49 13.96
CA ALA A 149 34.64 4.52 14.71
C ALA A 149 35.49 5.80 14.48
N GLY A 150 34.83 6.94 14.23
CA GLY A 150 35.49 8.23 13.95
C GLY A 150 35.96 8.41 12.50
N GLU A 151 35.63 7.49 11.61
CA GLU A 151 35.91 7.59 10.17
C GLU A 151 34.64 7.89 9.39
N ASP A 152 34.67 8.92 8.55
CA ASP A 152 33.57 9.29 7.66
C ASP A 152 33.65 8.54 6.33
N LEU A 153 32.53 7.99 5.89
CA LEU A 153 32.38 7.39 4.57
C LEU A 153 31.10 7.90 3.90
N THR A 154 31.22 8.22 2.62
CA THR A 154 30.06 8.51 1.77
C THR A 154 29.46 7.21 1.26
N ALA A 155 28.14 7.07 1.37
CA ALA A 155 27.43 5.90 0.89
C ALA A 155 26.05 6.29 0.38
N ARG A 156 25.55 5.56 -0.61
CA ARG A 156 24.13 5.62 -0.95
C ARG A 156 23.33 4.79 0.07
N LEU A 157 22.31 5.38 0.67
CA LEU A 157 21.39 4.72 1.57
C LEU A 157 20.04 4.57 0.89
N ARG A 158 19.58 3.32 0.78
CA ARG A 158 18.18 3.03 0.50
C ARG A 158 17.47 2.62 1.79
N GLY A 159 16.65 3.49 2.36
CA GLY A 159 16.07 3.34 3.70
C GLY A 159 14.56 3.50 3.73
N ARG A 160 13.94 3.00 4.79
CA ARG A 160 12.53 3.23 5.15
C ARG A 160 12.33 3.13 6.65
N GLY A 161 11.20 3.58 7.15
CA GLY A 161 10.88 3.46 8.57
C GLY A 161 9.39 3.33 8.85
N ARG A 162 9.07 2.92 10.08
CA ARG A 162 7.71 2.74 10.58
C ARG A 162 7.65 3.01 12.08
N VAL A 163 6.50 3.38 12.59
CA VAL A 163 6.25 3.34 14.05
C VAL A 163 6.07 1.88 14.48
N ASP A 164 6.78 1.45 15.52
CA ASP A 164 6.61 0.14 16.11
C ASP A 164 5.50 0.18 17.17
N GLY A 165 4.47 -0.63 16.99
CA GLY A 165 3.30 -0.66 17.88
C GLY A 165 3.60 -1.19 19.28
N TYR A 166 4.72 -1.86 19.51
CA TYR A 166 5.09 -2.37 20.84
C TYR A 166 5.70 -1.31 21.73
N ASP A 167 6.49 -0.38 21.17
CA ASP A 167 7.21 0.64 21.94
C ASP A 167 6.84 2.10 21.60
N GLY A 168 6.00 2.30 20.59
CA GLY A 168 5.55 3.62 20.13
C GLY A 168 6.64 4.47 19.50
N ARG A 169 7.80 3.89 19.17
CA ARG A 169 8.93 4.63 18.58
C ARG A 169 8.98 4.43 17.07
N PHE A 170 9.54 5.41 16.37
CA PHE A 170 9.83 5.26 14.95
C PHE A 170 11.12 4.43 14.77
N HIS A 171 11.02 3.27 14.14
CA HIS A 171 12.15 2.42 13.78
C HIS A 171 12.39 2.51 12.28
N TRP A 172 13.63 2.79 11.91
CA TRP A 172 14.03 2.85 10.51
C TRP A 172 15.16 1.87 10.21
N ALA A 173 15.17 1.36 8.98
CA ALA A 173 16.17 0.44 8.49
C ALA A 173 16.43 0.69 7.00
N GLY A 174 17.66 0.44 6.58
CA GLY A 174 18.04 0.57 5.18
C GLY A 174 19.23 -0.29 4.81
N THR A 175 19.59 -0.19 3.55
CA THR A 175 20.77 -0.81 2.96
C THR A 175 21.74 0.28 2.55
N LEU A 176 22.95 0.22 3.13
CA LEU A 176 24.09 1.02 2.71
C LEU A 176 24.84 0.31 1.59
N TYR A 177 24.98 1.01 0.47
CA TYR A 177 25.78 0.58 -0.66
C TYR A 177 27.18 1.19 -0.53
N SER A 178 28.04 0.51 0.22
CA SER A 178 29.44 0.89 0.41
C SER A 178 30.28 -0.32 0.80
N GLU A 179 31.33 -0.61 0.03
CA GLU A 179 32.31 -1.64 0.36
C GLU A 179 33.05 -1.30 1.67
N ARG A 180 33.32 0.00 1.89
CA ARG A 180 33.98 0.47 3.10
C ARG A 180 33.15 0.21 4.35
N ALA A 181 31.83 0.43 4.28
CA ALA A 181 30.93 0.10 5.37
C ALA A 181 30.98 -1.41 5.69
N ALA A 182 31.06 -2.27 4.66
CA ALA A 182 31.18 -3.71 4.84
C ALA A 182 32.52 -4.12 5.49
N ASP A 183 33.62 -3.47 5.12
CA ASP A 183 34.93 -3.67 5.75
C ASP A 183 34.89 -3.33 7.25
N LEU A 184 34.34 -2.16 7.59
CA LEU A 184 34.21 -1.71 8.97
C LEU A 184 33.30 -2.65 9.78
N LYS A 185 32.23 -3.17 9.18
CA LYS A 185 31.39 -4.17 9.83
C LYS A 185 32.13 -5.49 10.06
N ARG A 186 32.97 -5.94 9.12
CA ARG A 186 33.80 -7.15 9.26
C ARG A 186 34.85 -7.02 10.37
N THR A 187 35.36 -5.81 10.62
CA THR A 187 36.28 -5.55 11.75
C THR A 187 35.57 -5.38 13.09
N GLY A 188 34.25 -5.62 13.15
CA GLY A 188 33.45 -5.60 14.37
C GLY A 188 32.79 -4.26 14.69
N GLN A 189 33.02 -3.22 13.88
CA GLN A 189 32.40 -1.92 14.10
C GLN A 189 30.91 -1.99 13.78
N SER A 190 30.08 -1.63 14.75
CA SER A 190 28.62 -1.70 14.62
C SER A 190 27.92 -0.40 14.99
N THR A 191 28.53 0.47 15.79
CA THR A 191 27.97 1.78 16.12
C THR A 191 28.33 2.78 15.03
N ALA A 192 27.35 3.53 14.55
CA ALA A 192 27.51 4.54 13.53
C ALA A 192 26.74 5.81 13.90
N SER A 193 27.12 6.93 13.31
CA SER A 193 26.22 8.08 13.12
C SER A 193 26.02 8.30 11.63
N ILE A 194 24.85 8.79 11.25
CA ILE A 194 24.51 9.07 9.87
C ILE A 194 24.01 10.50 9.74
N GLU A 195 24.47 11.17 8.70
CA GLU A 195 24.13 12.53 8.34
C GLU A 195 23.73 12.57 6.87
N SER A 196 22.58 13.19 6.58
CA SER A 196 22.20 13.54 5.21
C SER A 196 22.65 14.95 4.89
N VAL A 197 22.66 15.32 3.60
CA VAL A 197 23.15 16.59 3.05
C VAL A 197 22.60 17.85 3.76
N ARG A 198 21.52 17.74 4.54
CA ARG A 198 20.88 18.86 5.27
C ARG A 198 20.52 18.59 6.74
N GLY A 199 20.99 17.49 7.31
CA GLY A 199 20.51 16.99 8.61
C GLY A 199 21.53 17.07 9.76
N GLU A 200 21.06 16.80 10.98
CA GLU A 200 21.92 16.53 12.13
C GLU A 200 22.41 15.08 12.08
N ALA A 201 23.62 14.81 12.57
CA ALA A 201 24.14 13.45 12.70
C ALA A 201 23.32 12.66 13.74
N ILE A 202 22.65 11.60 13.30
CA ILE A 202 21.80 10.77 14.15
C ILE A 202 22.44 9.41 14.46
N PRO A 203 22.19 8.82 15.64
CA PRO A 203 22.71 7.49 15.98
C PRO A 203 22.12 6.38 15.11
N ALA A 204 22.98 5.47 14.68
CA ALA A 204 22.61 4.32 13.87
C ALA A 204 23.47 3.09 14.21
N ARG A 205 23.07 1.92 13.70
CA ARG A 205 23.80 0.67 13.89
C ARG A 205 23.97 -0.08 12.58
N LEU A 206 25.21 -0.43 12.24
CA LEU A 206 25.48 -1.43 11.20
C LEU A 206 25.05 -2.79 11.75
N ALA A 207 23.98 -3.37 11.22
CA ALA A 207 23.34 -4.57 11.74
C ALA A 207 23.98 -5.85 11.19
N GLU A 208 23.94 -6.02 9.87
CA GLU A 208 24.43 -7.22 9.17
C GLU A 208 25.06 -6.86 7.83
N ILE A 209 25.93 -7.75 7.33
CA ILE A 209 26.38 -7.73 5.93
C ILE A 209 25.46 -8.70 5.18
N THR A 210 24.85 -8.22 4.10
CA THR A 210 23.93 -9.03 3.30
C THR A 210 24.71 -10.04 2.45
N ALA A 211 24.00 -11.00 1.86
CA ALA A 211 24.59 -11.96 0.92
C ALA A 211 25.21 -11.31 -0.33
N TRP A 212 24.84 -10.05 -0.63
CA TRP A 212 25.38 -9.27 -1.75
C TRP A 212 26.54 -8.35 -1.35
N GLY A 213 27.01 -8.43 -0.10
CA GLY A 213 28.14 -7.62 0.39
C GLY A 213 27.78 -6.19 0.81
N THR A 214 26.51 -5.78 0.71
CA THR A 214 26.02 -4.49 1.25
C THR A 214 25.78 -4.58 2.76
N VAL A 215 25.62 -3.44 3.42
CA VAL A 215 25.42 -3.40 4.89
C VAL A 215 24.02 -2.96 5.23
N ARG A 216 23.32 -3.74 6.03
CA ARG A 216 22.07 -3.29 6.64
C ARG A 216 22.37 -2.33 7.79
N ILE A 217 21.70 -1.19 7.79
CA ILE A 217 21.78 -0.19 8.85
C ILE A 217 20.40 -0.01 9.48
N THR A 218 20.35 0.24 10.79
CA THR A 218 19.11 0.51 11.53
C THR A 218 19.27 1.67 12.49
N GLY A 219 18.17 2.35 12.80
CA GLY A 219 18.12 3.35 13.87
C GLY A 219 16.71 3.53 14.41
N VAL A 220 16.61 4.34 15.46
CA VAL A 220 15.37 4.62 16.19
C VAL A 220 15.25 6.14 16.36
N GLY A 221 14.03 6.66 16.22
CA GLY A 221 13.74 8.09 16.23
C GLY A 221 13.70 8.67 14.82
N THR A 222 13.97 9.97 14.72
CA THR A 222 13.97 10.69 13.44
C THR A 222 14.99 10.06 12.47
N PRO A 223 14.59 9.64 11.27
CA PRO A 223 15.52 9.14 10.26
C PRO A 223 16.37 10.29 9.68
N PRO A 224 17.42 9.99 8.89
CA PRO A 224 18.28 11.04 8.33
C PRO A 224 17.63 11.78 7.15
N TRP A 225 16.34 11.56 6.86
CA TRP A 225 15.59 12.15 5.76
C TRP A 225 14.32 12.85 6.23
#